data_AF-A0A133KSL3-F1
#
_entry.id   AF-A0A133KSL3-F1
#
_cell.length_a   1.000
_cell.length_b   1.000
_cell.length_c   1.000
_cell.angle_alpha   90.00
_cell.angle_beta   90.00
_cell.angle_gamma   90.00
#
_symmetry.space_group_name_H-M   'P 1'
#
loop_
_entity.id
_entity.type
_entity.pdbx_description
1 polymer ?
#
loop_
_entity_poly.entity_id
_entity_poly.type
_entity_poly.pdbx_seq_one_letter_code
_entity_poly.pdbx_strand_id
1 'polypeptide(L)' 'MSYTVDFKNVSAVGLESSPVAKALAGLRANEARYFINKFKHVFRAC' A
#
# COMPACT_ATOMS: atom_id res chain seq x y z
N MET A 1 -12.03 -2.03 4.94
CA MET A 1 -11.83 -3.38 4.40
C MET A 1 -10.34 -3.71 4.49
N SER A 2 -9.93 -4.60 5.39
CA SER A 2 -8.50 -4.91 5.55
C SER A 2 -7.97 -5.70 4.36
N TYR A 3 -7.10 -5.11 3.54
CA TYR A 3 -6.38 -5.82 2.48
C TYR A 3 -4.88 -5.65 2.63
N THR A 4 -4.16 -6.69 2.23
CA THR A 4 -2.69 -6.69 2.20
C THR A 4 -2.23 -5.80 1.05
N VAL A 5 -1.40 -4.80 1.33
CA VAL A 5 -0.84 -3.96 0.28
C VAL A 5 0.38 -4.66 -0.30
N ASP A 6 0.28 -5.03 -1.57
CA ASP A 6 1.43 -5.55 -2.31
C ASP A 6 2.34 -4.42 -2.77
N PHE A 7 3.59 -4.45 -2.33
CA PHE A 7 4.61 -3.51 -2.82
C PHE A 7 5.08 -3.81 -4.25
N LYS A 8 4.82 -5.03 -4.76
CA LYS A 8 5.17 -5.44 -6.13
C LYS A 8 4.12 -5.01 -7.14
N ASN A 9 2.84 -5.05 -6.76
CA ASN A 9 1.74 -4.67 -7.63
C ASN A 9 0.96 -3.53 -6.97
N VAL A 10 1.33 -2.29 -7.34
CA VAL A 10 0.78 -1.08 -6.72
C VAL A 10 -0.68 -0.90 -7.14
N SER A 11 -1.59 -1.28 -6.26
CA SER A 11 -3.04 -1.18 -6.48
C SER A 11 -3.62 0.08 -5.85
N ALA A 12 -4.52 0.79 -6.56
CA ALA A 12 -5.22 1.97 -6.07
C ALA A 12 -6.51 1.66 -5.29
N VAL A 13 -6.67 0.41 -4.82
CA VAL A 13 -7.88 -0.08 -4.16
C VAL A 13 -8.23 0.80 -2.95
N GLY A 14 -9.47 1.28 -2.90
CA GLY A 14 -9.95 2.16 -1.83
C GLY A 14 -9.49 3.62 -1.93
N LEU A 15 -8.82 3.99 -3.02
CA LEU A 15 -8.35 5.35 -3.28
C LEU A 15 -8.82 5.93 -4.62
N GLU A 16 -9.70 5.21 -5.31
CA GLU A 16 -10.21 5.56 -6.65
C GLU A 16 -11.01 6.86 -6.70
N SER A 17 -11.51 7.33 -5.56
CA SER A 17 -12.21 8.62 -5.43
C SER A 17 -11.26 9.82 -5.38
N SER A 18 -9.95 9.60 -5.19
CA SER A 18 -8.98 10.67 -5.04
C SER A 18 -8.29 11.02 -6.37
N PRO A 19 -8.14 12.31 -6.73
CA PRO A 19 -7.41 12.72 -7.93
C PRO A 19 -5.92 12.36 -7.88
N VAL A 20 -5.40 12.00 -6.69
CA VAL A 20 -3.98 11.64 -6.46
C VAL A 20 -3.83 10.17 -6.06
N ALA A 21 -4.80 9.32 -6.41
CA ALA A 21 -4.84 7.90 -6.06
C ALA A 21 -3.53 7.16 -6.35
N LYS A 22 -2.92 7.44 -7.51
CA LYS A 22 -1.70 6.79 -7.96
C LYS A 22 -0.47 7.12 -7.10
N ALA A 23 -0.32 8.37 -6.67
CA ALA A 23 0.82 8.77 -5.85
C ALA A 23 0.71 8.20 -4.42
N LEU A 24 -0.49 8.24 -3.85
CA LEU A 24 -0.76 7.71 -2.51
C LEU A 24 -0.67 6.17 -2.48
N ALA A 25 -1.10 5.48 -3.53
CA ALA A 25 -0.86 4.03 -3.68
C ALA A 25 0.64 3.71 -3.71
N GLY A 26 1.44 4.54 -4.39
CA GLY A 26 2.90 4.43 -4.38
C GLY A 26 3.53 4.62 -3.00
N LEU A 27 3.03 5.57 -2.20
CA LEU A 27 3.48 5.75 -0.82
C LEU A 27 3.16 4.53 0.06
N ARG A 28 1.94 3.99 -0.03
CA ARG A 28 1.55 2.76 0.68
C ARG A 28 2.41 1.56 0.27
N ALA A 29 2.77 1.44 -1.00
CA ALA A 29 3.67 0.38 -1.47
C ALA A 29 5.10 0.54 -0.88
N ASN A 30 5.59 1.77 -0.75
CA ASN A 30 6.87 2.04 -0.10
C ASN A 30 6.86 1.68 1.39
N GLU A 31 5.77 2.04 2.08
CA GLU A 31 5.56 1.65 3.48
C GLU A 31 5.52 0.12 3.62
N ALA A 32 4.74 -0.57 2.78
CA ALA A 32 4.65 -2.03 2.78
C ALA A 32 6.02 -2.70 2.60
N ARG A 33 6.84 -2.18 1.68
CA ARG A 33 8.21 -2.66 1.47
C ARG A 33 9.10 -2.43 2.69
N TYR A 34 8.99 -1.27 3.34
CA TYR A 34 9.76 -0.96 4.53
C TYR A 34 9.40 -1.89 5.69
N PHE A 35 8.10 -2.11 5.95
CA PHE A 35 7.63 -2.97 7.02
C PHE A 35 8.04 -4.43 6.84
N ILE A 36 7.99 -4.96 5.62
CA ILE A 36 8.39 -6.34 5.37
C ILE A 36 9.92 -6.52 5.46
N ASN A 37 10.70 -5.55 5.01
CA ASN A 37 12.17 -5.63 5.07
C ASN A 37 12.70 -5.44 6.49
N LYS A 38 12.14 -4.49 7.26
CA LYS A 38 12.65 -4.15 8.59
C LYS A 38 12.04 -4.99 9.70
N PHE A 39 10.73 -5.22 9.65
CA PHE A 39 9.99 -5.86 10.73
C PHE A 39 9.46 -7.25 10.36
N LYS A 40 9.66 -7.69 9.11
CA LYS A 40 9.04 -8.91 8.56
C LYS A 40 7.52 -8.95 8.78
N HIS A 41 6.89 -7.77 8.83
CA HIS A 41 5.47 -7.64 9.08
C HIS A 41 4.74 -7.25 7.79
N VAL A 42 3.59 -7.89 7.57
CA VAL A 42 2.74 -7.63 6.41
C VAL A 42 1.94 -6.36 6.64
N PHE A 43 2.13 -5.35 5.80
CA PHE A 43 1.38 -4.10 5.88
C PHE A 43 -0.06 -4.31 5.40
N ARG A 44 -1.03 -3.96 6.25
CA ARG A 44 -2.46 -4.05 5.98
C ARG A 44 -3.06 -2.65 6.00
N ALA A 45 -3.71 -2.26 4.90
CA ALA A 45 -4.51 -1.05 4.84
C ALA A 45 -5.97 -1.39 5.22
N CYS A 46 -6.62 -0.52 5.99
CA CYS A 46 -8.04 -0.64 6.37
C CYS A 46 -8.93 0.15 5.40
#